data_AF-A0A2V8RM94-F1
#
_entry.id   AF-A0A2V8RM94-F1
#
_cell.length_a   1.000
_cell.length_b   1.000
_cell.length_c   1.000
_cell.angle_alpha   90.00
_cell.angle_beta   90.00
_cell.angle_gamma   90.00
#
_symmetry.space_group_name_H-M   'P 1'
#
loop_
_entity.id
_entity.type
_entity.pdbx_description
1 polymer ?
#
loop_
_entity_poly.entity_id
_entity_poly.type
_entity_poly.pdbx_seq_one_letter_code
_entity_poly.pdbx_strand_id
1 'polypeptide(L)'
;MQPIRRKLLMGAKARPKPKRLARKLAQLRFTLGLSQNELIKALKVRLTQNRISDYEQGIGEPPLPLLLKYAKLAGVCLDVLVDDELDLPKKLPAKPKHKHMR
;
A
#
# COMPACT_ATOMS: atom_id res chain seq x y z
N MET A 1 43.39 -0.16 2.19
CA MET A 1 42.06 -0.63 2.67
C MET A 1 41.12 -0.69 1.48
N GLN A 2 40.82 -1.87 0.95
CA GLN A 2 39.94 -1.98 -0.24
C GLN A 2 38.49 -1.75 0.18
N PRO A 3 37.70 -0.94 -0.54
CA PRO A 3 36.30 -0.73 -0.21
C PRO A 3 35.52 -2.04 -0.34
N ILE A 4 34.81 -2.42 0.73
CA ILE A 4 33.92 -3.57 0.76
C ILE A 4 32.96 -3.44 -0.43
N ARG A 5 33.07 -4.37 -1.39
CA ARG A 5 32.25 -4.36 -2.61
C ARG A 5 30.77 -4.29 -2.20
N ARG A 6 30.03 -3.30 -2.72
CA ARG A 6 28.57 -3.11 -2.55
C ARG A 6 27.75 -4.41 -2.66
N LYS A 7 28.27 -5.41 -3.37
CA LYS A 7 27.69 -6.75 -3.52
C LYS A 7 27.48 -7.50 -2.20
N LEU A 8 28.24 -7.20 -1.14
CA LEU A 8 28.10 -7.81 0.20
C LEU A 8 27.11 -7.09 1.13
N LEU A 9 26.68 -5.87 0.76
CA LEU A 9 25.84 -5.01 1.62
C LEU A 9 24.35 -5.09 1.30
N MET A 10 23.96 -5.82 0.25
CA MET A 10 22.56 -6.02 -0.13
C MET A 10 22.09 -7.39 0.38
N GLY A 11 20.92 -7.42 1.03
CA GLY A 11 20.29 -8.67 1.47
C GLY A 11 20.21 -9.67 0.33
N ALA A 12 20.63 -10.92 0.59
CA ALA A 12 20.84 -11.94 -0.45
C ALA A 12 19.59 -12.31 -1.27
N LYS A 13 18.39 -11.99 -0.77
CA LYS A 13 17.10 -12.24 -1.43
C LYS A 13 16.18 -11.02 -1.29
N ALA A 14 15.43 -10.75 -2.35
CA ALA A 14 14.34 -9.79 -2.30
C ALA A 14 13.29 -10.22 -1.26
N ARG A 15 12.75 -9.26 -0.51
CA ARG A 15 11.63 -9.52 0.40
C ARG A 15 10.42 -10.01 -0.41
N PRO A 16 9.64 -10.98 0.08
CA PRO A 16 8.36 -11.30 -0.52
C PRO A 16 7.45 -10.06 -0.52
N LYS A 17 6.81 -9.82 -1.67
CA LYS A 17 5.88 -8.71 -1.88
C LYS A 17 4.52 -9.20 -2.37
N PRO A 18 3.40 -8.61 -1.93
CA PRO A 18 2.10 -8.95 -2.48
C PRO A 18 2.04 -8.54 -3.96
N LYS A 19 1.62 -9.46 -4.82
CA LYS A 19 1.59 -9.26 -6.27
C LYS A 19 0.50 -8.27 -6.68
N ARG A 20 -0.58 -8.16 -5.90
CA ARG A 20 -1.77 -7.35 -6.21
C ARG A 20 -1.81 -6.01 -5.48
N LEU A 21 -0.83 -5.71 -4.62
CA LEU A 21 -0.87 -4.51 -3.77
C LEU A 21 -1.07 -3.22 -4.59
N ALA A 22 -0.24 -3.02 -5.62
CA ALA A 22 -0.29 -1.82 -6.47
C ALA A 22 -1.70 -1.60 -7.08
N ARG A 23 -2.27 -2.66 -7.67
CA ARG A 23 -3.62 -2.65 -8.23
C ARG A 23 -4.67 -2.33 -7.18
N LYS A 24 -4.54 -2.89 -5.97
CA LYS A 24 -5.48 -2.61 -4.87
C LYS A 24 -5.42 -1.15 -4.43
N LEU A 25 -4.24 -0.54 -4.35
CA LEU A 25 -4.10 0.88 -3.99
C LEU A 25 -4.76 1.78 -5.04
N ALA A 26 -4.53 1.51 -6.33
CA ALA A 26 -5.17 2.24 -7.42
C ALA A 26 -6.70 2.08 -7.39
N GLN A 27 -7.18 0.83 -7.26
CA GLN A 27 -8.61 0.53 -7.18
C GLN A 27 -9.28 1.25 -6.00
N LEU A 28 -8.65 1.24 -4.83
CA LEU A 28 -9.12 1.95 -3.64
C LEU A 28 -9.28 3.45 -3.94
N ARG A 29 -8.25 4.08 -4.52
CA ARG A 29 -8.29 5.50 -4.88
C ARG A 29 -9.44 5.80 -5.84
N PHE A 30 -9.59 5.02 -6.91
CA PHE A 30 -10.66 5.20 -7.89
C PHE A 30 -12.04 4.99 -7.28
N THR A 31 -12.21 3.99 -6.41
CA THR A 31 -13.49 3.70 -5.74
C THR A 31 -13.91 4.81 -4.78
N LEU A 32 -12.95 5.51 -4.17
CA LEU A 32 -13.20 6.71 -3.37
C LEU A 32 -13.42 7.98 -4.21
N GLY A 33 -13.27 7.91 -5.54
CA GLY A 33 -13.42 9.08 -6.42
C GLY A 33 -12.32 10.13 -6.27
N LEU A 34 -11.12 9.73 -5.84
CA LEU A 34 -10.02 10.65 -5.55
C LEU A 34 -8.99 10.71 -6.68
N SER A 35 -8.49 11.90 -6.99
CA SER A 35 -7.19 12.07 -7.65
C SER A 35 -6.04 11.67 -6.73
N GLN A 36 -4.84 11.49 -7.28
CA GLN A 36 -3.65 11.19 -6.46
C GLN A 36 -3.32 12.32 -5.48
N ASN A 37 -3.54 13.59 -5.87
CA ASN A 37 -3.32 14.74 -4.99
C ASN A 37 -4.37 14.83 -3.87
N GLU A 38 -5.63 14.51 -4.15
CA GLU A 38 -6.67 14.45 -3.12
C GLU A 38 -6.44 13.29 -2.15
N LEU A 39 -5.95 12.15 -2.65
CA LEU A 39 -5.55 11.03 -1.80
C LEU A 39 -4.43 11.42 -0.83
N ILE A 40 -3.42 12.18 -1.27
CA ILE A 40 -2.36 12.69 -0.39
C ILE A 40 -2.95 13.55 0.74
N LYS A 41 -3.89 14.44 0.41
CA LYS A 41 -4.62 15.27 1.39
C LYS A 41 -5.42 14.40 2.36
N ALA A 42 -6.18 13.43 1.85
CA ALA A 42 -7.01 12.53 2.65
C ALA A 42 -6.17 11.66 3.62
N LEU A 43 -5.01 11.19 3.17
CA LEU A 43 -4.08 10.41 3.99
C LEU A 43 -3.29 11.27 5.00
N LYS A 44 -3.36 12.61 4.89
CA LYS A 44 -2.60 13.57 5.71
C LYS A 44 -1.10 13.20 5.73
N VAL A 45 -0.51 13.10 4.55
CA VAL A 45 0.90 12.75 4.35
C VAL A 45 1.61 13.80 3.49
N ARG A 46 2.92 13.91 3.68
CA ARG A 46 3.79 14.76 2.84
C ARG A 46 4.44 13.86 1.79
N LEU A 47 3.70 13.57 0.73
CA LEU A 47 4.17 12.82 -0.43
C LEU A 47 3.91 13.63 -1.70
N THR A 48 4.66 13.32 -2.75
CA THR A 48 4.41 13.85 -4.09
C THR A 48 3.44 12.94 -4.83
N GLN A 49 2.77 13.50 -5.84
CA GLN A 49 1.92 12.73 -6.76
C GLN A 49 2.69 11.57 -7.40
N ASN A 50 3.91 11.82 -7.89
CA ASN A 50 4.76 10.79 -8.49
C ASN A 50 5.00 9.63 -7.53
N ARG A 51 5.17 9.91 -6.24
CA ARG A 51 5.37 8.85 -5.25
C ARG A 51 4.14 7.96 -5.06
N ILE A 52 2.94 8.53 -5.18
CA ILE A 52 1.69 7.74 -5.22
C ILE A 52 1.63 6.91 -6.50
N SER A 53 1.99 7.50 -7.65
CA SER A 53 2.03 6.78 -8.93
C SER A 53 2.99 5.57 -8.89
N ASP A 54 4.18 5.73 -8.31
CA ASP A 54 5.14 4.63 -8.13
C ASP A 54 4.51 3.44 -7.39
N TYR A 55 3.74 3.73 -6.34
CA TYR A 55 3.07 2.71 -5.54
C TYR A 55 1.91 2.05 -6.30
N GLU A 56 1.11 2.84 -7.03
CA GLU A 56 -0.01 2.35 -7.84
C GLU A 56 0.47 1.52 -9.06
N GLN A 57 1.72 1.73 -9.50
CA GLN A 57 2.37 0.97 -10.58
C GLN A 57 3.22 -0.21 -10.09
N GLY A 58 3.44 -0.33 -8.77
CA GLY A 58 4.27 -1.39 -8.19
C GLY A 58 5.78 -1.21 -8.39
N ILE A 59 6.21 0.00 -8.74
CA ILE A 59 7.63 0.41 -8.83
C ILE A 59 8.25 0.44 -7.42
N GLY A 60 7.45 0.78 -6.41
CA GLY A 60 7.84 0.75 -4.99
C GLY A 60 6.72 0.27 -4.09
N GLU A 61 7.06 -0.04 -2.83
CA GLU A 61 6.09 -0.38 -1.80
C GLU A 61 5.90 0.79 -0.83
N PRO A 62 4.64 1.17 -0.52
CA PRO A 62 4.38 2.06 0.60
C PRO A 62 4.86 1.41 1.91
N PRO A 63 5.45 2.18 2.85
CA PRO A 63 5.80 1.64 4.16
C PRO A 63 4.53 1.25 4.94
N LEU A 64 4.65 0.30 5.88
CA LEU A 64 3.52 -0.22 6.66
C LEU A 64 2.64 0.86 7.30
N PRO A 65 3.18 1.95 7.90
CA PRO A 65 2.34 3.03 8.44
C PRO A 65 1.48 3.72 7.38
N LEU A 66 1.96 3.81 6.14
CA LEU A 66 1.19 4.37 5.04
C LEU A 66 0.11 3.40 4.59
N LEU A 67 0.40 2.10 4.45
CA LEU A 67 -0.61 1.08 4.16
C LEU A 67 -1.72 1.05 5.22
N LEU A 68 -1.37 1.22 6.49
CA LEU A 68 -2.35 1.32 7.57
C LEU A 68 -3.26 2.55 7.40
N LYS A 69 -2.73 3.69 6.92
CA LYS A 69 -3.56 4.86 6.59
C LYS A 69 -4.50 4.59 5.42
N TYR A 70 -4.04 3.90 4.37
CA TYR A 70 -4.91 3.45 3.28
C TYR A 70 -6.06 2.59 3.79
N ALA A 71 -5.75 1.58 4.61
CA ALA A 71 -6.75 0.67 5.19
C ALA A 71 -7.79 1.43 6.01
N LYS A 72 -7.35 2.37 6.87
CA LYS A 72 -8.22 3.24 7.66
C LYS A 72 -9.09 4.15 6.80
N LEU A 73 -8.52 4.78 5.78
CA LEU A 73 -9.26 5.65 4.86
C LEU A 73 -10.36 4.87 4.11
N ALA A 74 -10.05 3.64 3.69
CA ALA A 74 -10.98 2.77 3.01
C ALA A 74 -11.95 2.02 3.95
N GLY A 75 -11.74 2.05 5.27
CA GLY A 75 -12.56 1.29 6.21
C GLY A 75 -12.44 -0.23 6.01
N VAL A 76 -11.25 -0.71 5.67
CA VAL A 76 -10.94 -2.14 5.52
C VAL A 76 -9.84 -2.56 6.51
N CYS A 77 -9.73 -3.86 6.74
CA CYS A 77 -8.60 -4.43 7.48
C CYS A 77 -7.34 -4.43 6.60
N LEU A 78 -6.15 -4.39 7.20
CA LEU A 78 -4.89 -4.28 6.46
C LEU A 78 -4.57 -5.53 5.63
N ASP A 79 -4.97 -6.71 6.11
CA ASP A 79 -4.93 -8.00 5.40
C ASP A 79 -5.57 -7.91 4.01
N VAL A 80 -6.71 -7.22 3.87
CA VAL A 80 -7.36 -6.99 2.57
C VAL A 80 -6.43 -6.32 1.56
N LEU A 81 -5.48 -5.49 1.99
CA LEU A 81 -4.50 -4.85 1.10
C LEU A 81 -3.31 -5.75 0.76
N VAL A 82 -2.83 -6.56 1.72
CA VAL A 82 -1.55 -7.29 1.61
C VAL A 82 -1.69 -8.78 1.29
N ASP A 83 -2.88 -9.35 1.44
CA ASP A 83 -3.19 -10.74 1.09
C ASP A 83 -3.65 -10.81 -0.37
N ASP A 84 -2.95 -11.55 -1.22
CA ASP A 84 -3.28 -11.67 -2.64
C ASP A 84 -4.57 -12.47 -2.90
N GLU A 85 -5.08 -13.22 -1.92
CA GLU A 85 -6.32 -14.02 -2.04
C GLU A 85 -7.58 -13.18 -1.77
N LEU A 86 -7.45 -12.06 -1.04
CA LEU A 86 -8.58 -11.20 -0.71
C LEU A 86 -8.86 -10.14 -1.77
N ASP A 87 -10.13 -9.80 -1.96
CA ASP A 87 -10.57 -8.71 -2.83
C ASP A 87 -10.99 -7.47 -2.02
N LEU A 88 -10.80 -6.30 -2.61
CA LEU A 88 -11.36 -5.07 -2.07
C LEU A 88 -12.89 -5.10 -2.20
N PRO A 89 -13.63 -4.59 -1.20
CA PRO A 89 -15.08 -4.48 -1.30
C PRO A 89 -15.45 -3.52 -2.43
N LYS A 90 -16.59 -3.78 -3.07
CA LYS A 90 -17.07 -3.00 -4.23
C LYS A 90 -17.42 -1.54 -3.90
N LYS A 91 -17.65 -1.22 -2.62
CA LYS A 91 -17.99 0.12 -2.14
C LYS A 91 -17.07 0.49 -0.99
N LEU A 92 -16.56 1.72 -1.01
CA LEU A 92 -15.70 2.30 0.02
C LEU A 92 -16.26 3.68 0.45
N PRO A 93 -16.05 4.11 1.71
CA PRO A 93 -15.43 3.35 2.79
C PRO A 93 -16.33 2.19 3.28
N ALA A 94 -15.72 1.07 3.62
CA ALA A 94 -16.41 -0.07 4.21
C ALA A 94 -16.44 0.05 5.75
N LYS A 95 -17.10 -0.91 6.42
CA LYS A 95 -17.00 -1.09 7.88
C LYS A 95 -16.07 -2.27 8.14
N PRO A 96 -14.87 -2.07 8.71
CA PRO A 96 -13.93 -3.17 8.91
C PRO A 96 -14.52 -4.13 9.94
N LYS A 97 -14.73 -5.39 9.54
CA LYS A 97 -15.11 -6.46 10.47
C LYS A 97 -13.83 -7.06 11.03
N HIS A 98 -13.33 -6.52 12.13
CA HIS A 98 -12.29 -7.20 12.89
C HIS A 98 -12.88 -8.51 13.43
N LYS A 99 -12.57 -9.64 12.78
CA LYS A 99 -12.76 -10.94 13.41
C LYS A 99 -11.79 -10.99 14.59
N HIS A 100 -12.28 -10.70 15.78
CA HIS A 100 -11.58 -11.14 16.98
C HIS A 100 -11.64 -12.66 16.96
N MET A 101 -10.55 -13.30 16.55
CA MET A 101 -10.36 -14.70 16.85
C MET A 101 -10.06 -14.75 18.34
N ARG A 102 -11.06 -15.16 19.13
CA ARG A 102 -10.87 -15.57 20.52
C ARG A 102 -10.32 -16.99 20.53
#